data_AF-A0A132NMU2-F1
#
_entry.id   AF-A0A132NMU2-F1
#
_cell.length_a   1.000
_cell.length_b   1.000
_cell.length_c   1.000
_cell.angle_alpha   90.00
_cell.angle_beta   90.00
_cell.angle_gamma   90.00
#
_symmetry.space_group_name_H-M   'P 1'
#
loop_
_entity.id
_entity.type
_entity.pdbx_description
1 polymer ?
#
loop_
_entity_poly.entity_id
_entity_poly.type
_entity_poly.pdbx_seq_one_letter_code
_entity_poly.pdbx_strand_id
1 'polypeptide(L)'
;MMTAAVCRHVDVVRLLAEEEGSLKDSRGRTALMHAAHNKHPECVRLLLEEERGQKSEHSQTAFILAAQNGKDEPMQLLMKHEDGVSGRTRLIHSAISAMSIRLGAISTRRGAKMLASGSSHVGSRK
;
A
#
# COMPACT_ATOMS: atom_id res chain seq x y z
N MET A 1 -0.48 -16.12 7.02
CA MET A 1 -0.16 -14.73 7.41
C MET A 1 -0.61 -13.64 6.42
N MET A 2 -0.09 -13.58 5.18
CA MET A 2 -0.27 -12.39 4.31
C MET A 2 -1.72 -12.05 3.98
N THR A 3 -2.56 -13.05 3.71
CA THR A 3 -4.00 -12.86 3.49
C THR A 3 -4.68 -12.24 4.72
N ALA A 4 -4.28 -12.64 5.94
CA ALA A 4 -4.79 -12.04 7.17
C ALA A 4 -4.37 -10.56 7.32
N ALA A 5 -3.13 -10.24 6.94
CA ALA A 5 -2.64 -8.87 6.90
C ALA A 5 -3.41 -8.00 5.89
N VAL A 6 -3.78 -8.55 4.73
CA VAL A 6 -4.63 -7.88 3.71
C VAL A 6 -6.06 -7.66 4.21
N CYS A 7 -6.63 -8.61 4.96
CA CYS A 7 -8.02 -8.57 5.42
C CYS A 7 -8.20 -7.91 6.81
N ARG A 8 -7.15 -7.30 7.39
CA ARG A 8 -7.16 -6.68 8.72
C ARG A 8 -7.56 -7.64 9.85
N HIS A 9 -7.21 -8.93 9.71
CA HIS A 9 -7.43 -9.94 10.75
C HIS A 9 -6.28 -9.92 11.76
N VAL A 10 -6.26 -8.90 12.60
CA VAL A 10 -5.18 -8.60 13.55
C VAL A 10 -4.85 -9.79 14.45
N ASP A 11 -5.85 -10.53 14.93
CA ASP A 11 -5.63 -11.66 15.83
C ASP A 11 -4.95 -12.84 15.13
N VAL A 12 -5.34 -13.09 13.86
CA VAL A 12 -4.70 -14.12 13.03
C VAL A 12 -3.27 -13.71 12.69
N VAL A 13 -3.04 -12.42 12.42
CA VAL A 13 -1.69 -11.87 12.23
C VAL A 13 -0.85 -12.04 13.50
N ARG A 14 -1.41 -11.82 14.69
CA ARG A 14 -0.68 -12.02 15.95
C ARG A 14 -0.29 -13.48 16.16
N LEU A 15 -1.23 -14.40 15.94
CA LEU A 15 -1.01 -15.84 16.15
C LEU A 15 0.04 -16.42 15.20
N LEU A 16 0.10 -15.91 13.96
CA LEU A 16 1.00 -16.43 12.95
C LEU A 16 2.33 -15.68 12.89
N ALA A 17 2.53 -14.61 13.67
CA ALA A 17 3.71 -13.74 13.53
C ALA A 17 5.02 -14.47 13.89
N GLU A 18 4.97 -15.36 14.86
CA GLU A 18 6.14 -16.12 15.32
C GLU A 18 6.57 -17.20 14.30
N GLU A 19 5.59 -17.85 13.64
CA GLU A 19 5.83 -18.98 12.74
C GLU A 19 5.98 -18.58 11.26
N GLU A 20 5.23 -17.57 10.82
CA GLU A 20 5.21 -17.10 9.44
C GLU A 20 5.84 -15.71 9.26
N GLY A 21 6.45 -15.17 10.32
CA GLY A 21 7.16 -13.90 10.27
C GLY A 21 8.24 -13.91 9.18
N SER A 22 8.36 -12.80 8.45
CA SER A 22 9.39 -12.64 7.40
C SER A 22 9.24 -13.54 6.17
N LEU A 23 8.18 -14.36 6.05
CA LEU A 23 7.90 -15.06 4.80
C LEU A 23 7.64 -14.07 3.67
N LYS A 24 8.01 -14.48 2.45
CA LYS A 24 7.88 -13.66 1.23
C LYS A 24 7.01 -14.35 0.20
N ASP A 25 6.15 -13.57 -0.46
CA ASP A 25 5.39 -14.03 -1.62
C ASP A 25 6.29 -14.14 -2.86
N SER A 26 5.71 -14.59 -3.97
CA SER A 26 6.40 -14.72 -5.26
C SER A 26 6.86 -13.39 -5.88
N ARG A 27 6.62 -12.24 -5.22
CA ARG A 27 7.15 -10.92 -5.60
C ARG A 27 8.15 -10.39 -4.56
N GLY A 28 8.56 -11.24 -3.63
CA GLY A 28 9.41 -10.90 -2.49
C GLY A 28 8.73 -10.07 -1.41
N ARG A 29 7.39 -9.95 -1.40
CA ARG A 29 6.69 -9.07 -0.45
C ARG A 29 6.35 -9.82 0.84
N THR A 30 6.49 -9.12 1.96
CA THR A 30 6.17 -9.62 3.30
C THR A 30 4.75 -9.24 3.72
N ALA A 31 4.31 -9.73 4.89
CA ALA A 31 3.02 -9.37 5.45
C ALA A 31 2.90 -7.87 5.77
N LEU A 32 3.98 -7.25 6.28
CA LEU A 32 4.09 -5.81 6.55
C LEU A 32 3.90 -4.99 5.28
N MET A 33 4.49 -5.42 4.16
CA MET A 33 4.32 -4.77 2.86
C MET A 33 2.86 -4.79 2.39
N HIS A 34 2.17 -5.91 2.59
CA HIS A 34 0.74 -6.03 2.28
C HIS A 34 -0.13 -5.20 3.22
N ALA A 35 0.13 -5.20 4.53
CA ALA A 35 -0.58 -4.38 5.51
C ALA A 35 -0.42 -2.88 5.23
N ALA A 36 0.80 -2.45 4.91
CA ALA A 36 1.14 -1.08 4.57
C ALA A 36 0.43 -0.62 3.28
N HIS A 37 0.44 -1.46 2.25
CA HIS A 37 -0.24 -1.19 0.99
C HIS A 37 -1.78 -1.17 1.12
N ASN A 38 -2.36 -1.97 2.03
CA ASN A 38 -3.81 -2.02 2.22
C ASN A 38 -4.33 -1.09 3.33
N LYS A 39 -3.49 -0.19 3.84
CA LYS A 39 -3.85 0.82 4.84
C LYS A 39 -4.29 0.25 6.20
N HIS A 40 -3.65 -0.80 6.70
CA HIS A 40 -4.01 -1.48 7.96
C HIS A 40 -3.00 -1.19 9.09
N PRO A 41 -3.12 -0.07 9.82
CA PRO A 41 -2.11 0.38 10.77
C PRO A 41 -1.91 -0.56 11.96
N GLU A 42 -2.94 -1.30 12.39
CA GLU A 42 -2.83 -2.30 13.46
C GLU A 42 -1.93 -3.46 13.07
N CYS A 43 -2.13 -4.00 11.86
CA CYS A 43 -1.27 -5.05 11.31
C CYS A 43 0.16 -4.52 11.09
N VAL A 44 0.30 -3.27 10.65
CA VAL A 44 1.61 -2.62 10.53
C VAL A 44 2.31 -2.57 11.87
N ARG A 45 1.65 -2.08 12.93
CA ARG A 45 2.24 -2.02 14.29
C ARG A 45 2.75 -3.37 14.76
N LEU A 46 2.00 -4.45 14.54
CA LEU A 46 2.40 -5.79 14.96
C LEU A 46 3.60 -6.33 14.18
N LEU A 47 3.63 -6.11 12.87
CA LEU A 47 4.63 -6.71 11.99
C LEU A 47 5.91 -5.88 11.87
N LEU A 48 5.90 -4.65 12.38
CA LEU A 48 6.99 -3.70 12.22
C LEU A 48 8.27 -4.14 12.95
N GLU A 49 8.16 -4.77 14.11
CA GLU A 49 9.34 -5.22 14.86
C GLU A 49 10.11 -6.32 14.12
N GLU A 50 9.40 -7.23 13.47
CA GLU A 50 10.00 -8.41 12.81
C GLU A 50 10.39 -8.16 11.35
N GLU A 51 9.62 -7.36 10.60
CA GLU A 51 9.76 -7.26 9.13
C GLU A 51 10.30 -5.91 8.64
N ARG A 52 10.68 -5.02 9.56
CA ARG A 52 11.17 -3.67 9.22
C ARG A 52 12.37 -3.73 8.26
N GLY A 53 12.34 -2.85 7.26
CA GLY A 53 13.47 -2.68 6.34
C GLY A 53 13.64 -3.80 5.32
N GLN A 54 12.77 -4.82 5.34
CA GLN A 54 12.74 -5.81 4.28
C GLN A 54 12.37 -5.19 2.94
N LYS A 55 12.84 -5.82 1.86
CA LYS A 55 12.65 -5.36 0.49
C LYS A 55 12.02 -6.45 -0.37
N SER A 56 11.10 -6.02 -1.22
CA SER A 56 10.57 -6.81 -2.33
C SER A 56 11.64 -7.03 -3.40
N GLU A 57 11.34 -7.85 -4.41
CA GLU A 57 12.22 -8.03 -5.57
C GLU A 57 12.48 -6.72 -6.32
N HIS A 58 11.47 -5.84 -6.37
CA HIS A 58 11.59 -4.47 -6.92
C HIS A 58 12.31 -3.48 -5.98
N SER A 59 13.00 -3.97 -4.94
CA SER A 59 13.66 -3.14 -3.92
C SER A 59 12.73 -2.16 -3.17
N GLN A 60 11.44 -2.47 -3.08
CA GLN A 60 10.45 -1.64 -2.38
C GLN A 60 10.32 -2.09 -0.92
N THR A 61 10.30 -1.13 0.01
CA THR A 61 10.00 -1.37 1.42
C THR A 61 8.50 -1.18 1.68
N ALA A 62 8.04 -1.54 2.87
CA ALA A 62 6.67 -1.30 3.29
C ALA A 62 6.30 0.20 3.23
N PHE A 63 7.23 1.10 3.59
CA PHE A 63 7.03 2.54 3.45
C PHE A 63 6.77 2.97 2.00
N ILE A 64 7.57 2.47 1.04
CA ILE A 64 7.43 2.80 -0.38
C ILE A 64 6.04 2.39 -0.90
N LEU A 65 5.56 1.23 -0.47
CA LEU A 65 4.25 0.72 -0.85
C LEU A 65 3.09 1.47 -0.15
N ALA A 66 3.26 1.92 1.09
CA ALA A 66 2.29 2.80 1.76
C ALA A 66 2.18 4.16 1.06
N ALA A 67 3.32 4.74 0.68
CA ALA A 67 3.38 6.07 0.07
C ALA A 67 2.68 6.15 -1.30
N GLN A 68 2.55 5.03 -2.02
CA GLN A 68 1.77 4.94 -3.26
C GLN A 68 0.28 5.27 -3.05
N ASN A 69 -0.23 5.06 -1.84
CA ASN A 69 -1.65 5.26 -1.52
C ASN A 69 -1.96 6.61 -0.88
N GLY A 70 -0.95 7.44 -0.66
CA GLY A 70 -1.07 8.78 -0.06
C GLY A 70 -0.59 8.86 1.39
N LYS A 71 -0.96 9.96 2.05
CA LYS A 71 -0.52 10.28 3.41
C LYS A 71 -1.46 9.66 4.47
N ASP A 72 -1.32 8.37 4.69
CA ASP A 72 -2.15 7.63 5.65
C ASP A 72 -1.39 7.21 6.92
N GLU A 73 -2.11 6.78 7.95
CA GLU A 73 -1.53 6.39 9.25
C GLU A 73 -0.40 5.33 9.11
N PRO A 74 -0.52 4.28 8.29
CA PRO A 74 0.58 3.34 8.02
C PRO A 74 1.85 4.01 7.49
N MET A 75 1.72 5.01 6.63
CA MET A 75 2.87 5.75 6.11
C MET A 75 3.55 6.54 7.24
N GLN A 76 2.78 7.15 8.15
CA GLN A 76 3.33 7.90 9.28
C GLN A 76 4.04 6.99 10.29
N LEU A 77 3.47 5.82 10.56
CA LEU A 77 4.11 4.79 11.39
C LEU A 77 5.42 4.36 10.75
N LEU A 78 5.38 3.93 9.50
CA LEU A 78 6.56 3.44 8.78
C LEU A 78 7.62 4.52 8.58
N MET A 79 7.24 5.81 8.46
CA MET A 79 8.21 6.90 8.34
C MET A 79 9.12 6.96 9.57
N LYS A 80 8.57 6.93 10.77
CA LYS A 80 9.35 7.02 12.01
C LYS A 80 10.32 5.84 12.16
N HIS A 81 9.93 4.69 11.65
CA HIS A 81 10.70 3.46 11.81
C HIS A 81 11.62 3.16 10.62
N GLU A 82 11.29 3.49 9.37
CA GLU A 82 12.13 3.17 8.20
C GLU A 82 13.08 4.32 7.77
N ASP A 83 12.92 5.55 8.27
CA ASP A 83 13.76 6.72 7.88
C ASP A 83 15.24 6.55 8.25
N GLY A 84 15.55 5.69 9.22
CA GLY A 84 16.92 5.32 9.59
C GLY A 84 17.58 4.24 8.70
N VAL A 85 16.81 3.52 7.87
CA VAL A 85 17.26 2.23 7.32
C VAL A 85 17.96 2.36 5.95
N SER A 86 17.76 3.44 5.18
CA SER A 86 18.54 3.65 3.96
C SER A 86 18.42 5.08 3.42
N GLY A 87 19.53 5.74 3.10
CA GLY A 87 19.54 7.05 2.40
C GLY A 87 18.75 7.05 1.07
N ARG A 88 18.46 5.87 0.49
CA ARG A 88 17.53 5.71 -0.65
C ARG A 88 16.08 6.05 -0.31
N THR A 89 15.61 5.76 0.91
CA THR A 89 14.26 6.10 1.38
C THR A 89 14.06 7.61 1.45
N ARG A 90 15.11 8.37 1.80
CA ARG A 90 15.11 9.84 1.76
C ARG A 90 14.96 10.40 0.35
N LEU A 91 15.66 9.82 -0.62
CA LEU A 91 15.52 10.22 -2.04
C LEU A 91 14.12 9.92 -2.58
N ILE A 92 13.54 8.78 -2.20
CA ILE A 92 12.17 8.41 -2.57
C ILE A 92 11.14 9.29 -1.83
N HIS A 93 11.36 9.63 -0.55
CA HIS A 93 10.56 10.59 0.19
C HIS A 93 10.54 11.97 -0.50
N SER A 94 11.71 12.48 -0.91
CA SER A 94 11.81 13.73 -1.66
C SER A 94 11.14 13.63 -3.03
N ALA A 95 11.29 12.50 -3.73
CA ALA A 95 10.67 12.28 -5.03
C ALA A 95 9.14 12.13 -4.94
N ILE A 96 8.60 11.38 -3.98
CA ILE A 96 7.15 11.18 -3.78
C ILE A 96 6.49 12.45 -3.20
N SER A 97 7.16 13.17 -2.31
CA SER A 97 6.69 14.48 -1.83
C SER A 97 6.63 15.49 -2.98
N ALA A 98 7.64 15.53 -3.86
CA ALA A 98 7.61 16.34 -5.08
C ALA A 98 6.58 15.84 -6.12
N MET A 99 6.36 14.51 -6.24
CA MET A 99 5.42 13.91 -7.19
C MET A 99 3.97 13.96 -6.71
N SER A 100 3.71 14.16 -5.42
CA SER A 100 2.36 14.36 -4.87
C SER A 100 1.72 15.66 -5.37
N ILE A 101 2.50 16.61 -5.91
CA ILE A 101 1.98 17.77 -6.65
C ILE A 101 1.55 17.38 -8.08
N ARG A 102 2.03 16.26 -8.63
CA ARG A 102 1.77 15.82 -10.01
C ARG A 102 0.83 14.62 -10.17
N LEU A 103 0.72 13.72 -9.19
CA LEU A 103 -0.10 12.50 -9.32
C LEU A 103 -1.60 12.69 -9.03
N GLY A 104 -2.02 13.85 -8.50
CA GLY A 104 -3.42 14.28 -8.52
C GLY A 104 -3.99 14.47 -9.95
N ALA A 105 -3.14 14.46 -10.98
CA ALA A 105 -3.55 14.66 -12.37
C ALA A 105 -3.68 13.35 -13.20
N ILE A 106 -3.30 12.18 -12.68
CA ILE A 106 -3.17 10.96 -13.52
C ILE A 106 -4.20 9.86 -13.19
N SER A 107 -4.79 9.84 -11.98
CA SER A 107 -5.75 8.77 -11.62
C SER A 107 -7.19 8.96 -12.14
N THR A 108 -7.62 10.19 -12.49
CA THR A 108 -9.04 10.44 -12.88
C THR A 108 -9.34 10.16 -14.36
N ARG A 109 -8.36 9.91 -15.23
CA ARG A 109 -8.62 9.84 -16.69
C ARG A 109 -8.88 8.43 -17.25
N ARG A 110 -9.03 7.40 -16.40
CA ARG A 110 -9.36 6.03 -16.86
C ARG A 110 -10.71 5.48 -16.38
N GLY A 111 -11.51 6.28 -15.66
CA GLY A 111 -12.87 5.92 -15.22
C GLY A 111 -14.03 6.61 -15.94
N ALA A 112 -13.79 7.65 -16.75
CA ALA A 112 -14.87 8.47 -17.34
C ALA A 112 -15.21 8.17 -18.82
N LYS A 113 -14.74 7.05 -19.40
CA LYS A 113 -15.01 6.71 -20.81
C LYS A 113 -15.81 5.42 -21.03
N MET A 114 -16.62 5.00 -20.05
CA MET A 114 -17.45 3.78 -20.13
C MET A 114 -18.91 3.99 -19.69
N LEU A 115 -19.48 5.20 -19.83
CA LEU A 115 -20.91 5.46 -19.60
C LEU A 115 -21.53 6.39 -20.68
N ALA A 116 -21.00 6.36 -21.91
CA ALA A 116 -21.57 7.09 -23.04
C ALA A 116 -21.69 6.21 -24.29
N SER A 117 -22.25 5.00 -24.13
CA SER A 117 -22.74 4.21 -25.26
C SER A 117 -23.66 3.10 -24.73
N GLY A 118 -24.93 3.41 -24.52
CA GLY A 118 -25.91 2.38 -24.17
C GLY A 118 -27.26 2.93 -23.76
N SER A 119 -28.18 2.92 -24.73
CA SER A 119 -29.64 2.97 -24.54
C SER A 119 -30.24 4.35 -24.24
N SER A 120 -31.33 4.80 -24.86
CA SER A 120 -32.21 4.17 -25.84
C SER A 120 -33.18 5.22 -26.40
N HIS A 121 -33.52 5.04 -27.67
CA HIS A 121 -34.71 5.54 -28.33
C HIS A 121 -35.98 5.20 -27.53
N VAL A 122 -36.94 6.13 -27.52
CA VAL A 122 -38.42 5.98 -27.57
C VAL A 122 -39.10 6.92 -26.58
N GLY A 123 -39.59 8.05 -27.11
CA GLY A 123 -40.56 8.94 -26.46
C GLY A 123 -41.56 9.40 -27.51
N SER A 124 -42.71 8.75 -27.53
CA SER A 124 -43.80 8.89 -28.49
C SER A 124 -44.46 10.27 -28.51
N ARG A 125 -44.76 10.72 -29.73
CA ARG A 125 -45.97 11.38 -30.25
C ARG A 125 -46.85 12.19 -29.27
N LYS A 126 -47.01 13.47 -29.60
CA LYS A 126 -48.28 14.19 -29.41
C LYS A 126 -49.34 13.67 -30.38
#